data_AF-A0A8T4PK21-F1
#
_entry.id   AF-A0A8T4PK21-F1
#
_cell.length_a   1.000
_cell.length_b   1.000
_cell.length_c   1.000
_cell.angle_alpha   90.00
_cell.angle_beta   90.00
_cell.angle_gamma   90.00
#
_symmetry.space_group_name_H-M   'P 1'
#
loop_
_entity.id
_entity.type
_entity.pdbx_description
1 polymer ?
#
loop_
_entity_poly.entity_id
_entity_poly.type
_entity_poly.pdbx_seq_one_letter_code
_entity_poly.pdbx_strand_id
1 'polypeptide(L)'
;MEYNEKEFLNAVEEYKKNIKDSKGKSFHIVFDIGNEKAFYSIAPLSRAIHELGGDIGVSGIDKKSDALEALNDVYDVYDKHKKSSKDEKAAALAGFISEVGKKMGEQFGKLFEKPDYVIEAKTNGFEGSFILPFRTEWFVKNKAEELLETCRILWKEVYNLQKNEKVNIGFTLIPIDSMLGHPLWHYLDSYAISRSMMLAIKDGRKLGMSSYSVRDSMLAKSERISELKATLLGCELCKDADEEIFRKFKNVSKLLNLKRFEPVDATFFISGKGYPGKHLFGEVIGYPSLNGKTRWQTPGQFIYKLDFYPQTQFDDREPFARVAFTETLPIDIFIETNKIDWMAMYKRDMKIRGIVDKCDIIRVIGEKINGYKTDLEIVMVKPDGERRTVKTSDIDVREKINSEYLKKTGIKAGTMANIPGGEAFMTPESMKGTFVGDVVISIDQSYLLSDKNPLVIETFGDSYKIISGPKDIIEKFEKKKKEAWQNILNQEKHKSLPQETIDLKKRNFSRVGEFAINTNPNAKLCDYLIVNEKIANMIHIALGSGFEPDRASEYHTDIVINCPRQKLDIYGIGRDKKEHWVIKKGKFVV
;
A
#
# COMPACT_ATOMS: atom_id res chain seq x y z
N MET A 1 14.35 1.24 25.95
CA MET A 1 12.93 1.30 25.52
C MET A 1 12.56 2.76 25.50
N GLU A 2 12.10 3.25 24.35
CA GLU A 2 11.75 4.66 24.15
C GLU A 2 10.39 4.99 24.75
N TYR A 3 9.46 4.02 24.80
CA TYR A 3 8.11 4.16 25.35
C TYR A 3 7.92 3.43 26.68
N ASN A 4 6.94 3.88 27.46
CA ASN A 4 6.57 3.21 28.71
C ASN A 4 5.55 2.09 28.42
N GLU A 5 6.07 0.91 28.07
CA GLU A 5 5.29 -0.29 27.73
C GLU A 5 4.32 -0.69 28.86
N LYS A 6 4.73 -0.53 30.13
CA LYS A 6 3.86 -0.82 31.27
C LYS A 6 2.63 0.07 31.27
N GLU A 7 2.79 1.38 31.05
CA GLU A 7 1.65 2.30 30.98
C GLU A 7 0.78 2.05 29.74
N PHE A 8 1.39 1.63 28.62
CA PHE A 8 0.64 1.18 27.45
C PHE A 8 -0.28 0.00 27.79
N LEU A 9 0.29 -1.07 28.36
CA LEU A 9 -0.47 -2.27 28.73
C LEU A 9 -1.52 -1.99 29.82
N ASN A 10 -1.21 -1.14 30.79
CA ASN A 10 -2.19 -0.69 31.79
C ASN A 10 -3.38 0.02 31.13
N ALA A 11 -3.12 0.91 30.16
CA ALA A 11 -4.17 1.61 29.41
C ALA A 11 -5.02 0.63 28.58
N VAL A 12 -4.39 -0.38 27.96
CA VAL A 12 -5.08 -1.45 27.23
C VAL A 12 -6.04 -2.20 28.16
N GLU A 13 -5.58 -2.65 29.33
CA GLU A 13 -6.42 -3.37 30.30
C GLU A 13 -7.54 -2.50 30.87
N GLU A 14 -7.28 -1.22 31.10
CA GLU A 14 -8.32 -0.28 31.53
C GLU A 14 -9.41 -0.13 30.47
N TYR A 15 -9.05 0.08 29.21
CA TYR A 15 -10.02 0.17 28.13
C TYR A 15 -10.81 -1.14 27.98
N LYS A 16 -10.16 -2.30 28.07
CA LYS A 16 -10.84 -3.60 28.05
C LYS A 16 -11.88 -3.73 29.16
N LYS A 17 -11.54 -3.32 30.38
CA LYS A 17 -12.46 -3.34 31.54
C LYS A 17 -13.70 -2.47 31.32
N ASN A 18 -13.54 -1.31 30.66
CA ASN A 18 -14.64 -0.39 30.39
C ASN A 18 -15.52 -0.85 29.22
N ILE A 19 -14.93 -1.44 28.18
CA ILE A 19 -15.65 -1.87 26.96
C ILE A 19 -16.32 -3.25 27.14
N LYS A 20 -15.66 -4.18 27.84
CA LYS A 20 -16.09 -5.55 28.19
C LYS A 20 -16.21 -6.56 27.04
N ASP A 21 -17.19 -6.40 26.14
CA ASP A 21 -17.41 -7.33 25.02
C ASP A 21 -17.52 -6.57 23.70
N SER A 22 -16.70 -6.95 22.74
CA SER A 22 -16.60 -6.33 21.41
C SER A 22 -16.55 -7.36 20.30
N LYS A 23 -16.79 -8.64 20.60
CA LYS A 23 -16.55 -9.70 19.62
C LYS A 23 -17.48 -9.55 18.42
N GLY A 24 -16.89 -9.34 17.25
CA GLY A 24 -17.63 -9.11 16.00
C GLY A 24 -18.35 -7.76 15.95
N LYS A 25 -18.01 -6.83 16.85
CA LYS A 25 -18.56 -5.47 16.89
C LYS A 25 -17.68 -4.50 16.14
N SER A 26 -18.31 -3.52 15.50
CA SER A 26 -17.65 -2.48 14.72
C SER A 26 -17.62 -1.16 15.48
N PHE A 27 -16.45 -0.51 15.48
CA PHE A 27 -16.17 0.74 16.16
C PHE A 27 -15.79 1.81 15.14
N HIS A 28 -16.43 2.96 15.21
CA HIS A 28 -15.99 4.16 14.49
C HIS A 28 -15.43 5.17 15.47
N ILE A 29 -14.12 5.42 15.40
CA ILE A 29 -13.45 6.44 16.19
C ILE A 29 -13.29 7.71 15.36
N VAL A 30 -13.80 8.84 15.87
CA VAL A 30 -13.67 10.16 15.25
C VAL A 30 -12.88 11.07 16.19
N PHE A 31 -11.87 11.77 15.67
CA PHE A 31 -11.08 12.70 16.47
C PHE A 31 -10.70 13.96 15.69
N ASP A 32 -10.51 15.07 16.41
CA ASP A 32 -9.89 16.27 15.85
C ASP A 32 -8.37 16.05 15.74
N ILE A 33 -7.79 16.23 14.56
CA ILE A 33 -6.36 15.99 14.32
C ILE A 33 -5.44 16.91 15.14
N GLY A 34 -5.93 18.07 15.58
CA GLY A 34 -5.26 18.96 16.51
C GLY A 34 -5.18 18.42 17.94
N ASN A 35 -6.07 17.50 18.33
CA ASN A 35 -6.09 16.89 19.65
C ASN A 35 -5.01 15.81 19.78
N GLU A 36 -3.82 16.23 20.21
CA GLU A 36 -2.67 15.34 20.45
C GLU A 36 -2.99 14.21 21.43
N LYS A 37 -3.77 14.50 22.49
CA LYS A 37 -4.11 13.49 23.50
C LYS A 37 -5.00 12.40 22.95
N ALA A 38 -6.01 12.78 22.16
CA ALA A 38 -6.88 11.83 21.48
C ALA A 38 -6.08 10.93 20.55
N PHE A 39 -5.21 11.51 19.72
CA PHE A 39 -4.41 10.75 18.75
C PHE A 39 -3.54 9.67 19.41
N TYR A 40 -2.78 10.01 20.45
CA TYR A 40 -1.94 9.02 21.14
C TYR A 40 -2.75 8.01 21.97
N SER A 41 -3.96 8.37 22.40
CA SER A 41 -4.83 7.41 23.11
C SER A 41 -5.44 6.35 22.19
N ILE A 42 -5.47 6.58 20.87
CA ILE A 42 -5.96 5.60 19.88
C ILE A 42 -5.07 4.35 19.85
N ALA A 43 -3.76 4.46 20.15
CA ALA A 43 -2.87 3.30 20.16
C ALA A 43 -3.31 2.22 21.16
N PRO A 44 -3.36 2.48 22.49
CA PRO A 44 -3.86 1.50 23.45
C PRO A 44 -5.35 1.17 23.27
N LEU A 45 -6.18 2.12 22.85
CA LEU A 45 -7.61 1.87 22.59
C LEU A 45 -7.81 0.86 21.45
N SER A 46 -7.06 1.01 20.36
CA SER A 46 -7.15 0.09 19.22
C SER A 46 -6.69 -1.31 19.59
N ARG A 47 -5.62 -1.43 20.38
CA ARG A 47 -5.17 -2.71 20.92
C ARG A 47 -6.23 -3.38 21.79
N ALA A 48 -6.84 -2.62 22.70
CA ALA A 48 -7.89 -3.11 23.59
C ALA A 48 -9.10 -3.66 22.80
N ILE A 49 -9.60 -2.91 21.82
CA ILE A 49 -10.74 -3.33 21.00
C ILE A 49 -10.40 -4.58 20.18
N HIS A 50 -9.21 -4.65 19.58
CA HIS A 50 -8.78 -5.83 18.83
C HIS A 50 -8.66 -7.08 19.72
N GLU A 51 -8.13 -6.96 20.94
CA GLU A 51 -8.06 -8.07 21.90
C GLU A 51 -9.45 -8.57 22.34
N LEU A 52 -10.44 -7.69 22.35
CA LEU A 52 -11.85 -8.05 22.57
C LEU A 52 -12.55 -8.57 21.30
N GLY A 53 -11.84 -8.69 20.17
CA GLY A 53 -12.36 -9.20 18.91
C GLY A 53 -13.24 -8.20 18.14
N GLY A 54 -13.08 -6.90 18.39
CA GLY A 54 -13.73 -5.83 17.65
C GLY A 54 -12.96 -5.39 16.40
N ASP A 55 -13.66 -4.67 15.53
CA ASP A 55 -13.17 -4.12 14.25
C ASP A 55 -13.29 -2.59 14.27
N ILE A 56 -12.32 -1.86 13.73
CA ILE A 56 -12.15 -0.42 13.98
C ILE A 56 -11.92 0.34 12.69
N GLY A 57 -12.77 1.32 12.40
CA GLY A 57 -12.49 2.40 11.46
C GLY A 57 -12.18 3.71 12.20
N VAL A 58 -11.16 4.44 11.77
CA VAL A 58 -10.76 5.72 12.39
C VAL A 58 -10.81 6.86 11.38
N SER A 59 -11.37 8.00 11.77
CA SER A 59 -11.42 9.23 10.98
C SER A 59 -10.95 10.43 11.81
N GLY A 60 -9.74 10.91 11.51
CA GLY A 60 -9.21 12.17 12.01
C GLY A 60 -9.61 13.31 11.08
N ILE A 61 -10.24 14.34 11.64
CA ILE A 61 -10.78 15.49 10.90
C ILE A 61 -10.14 16.80 11.38
N ASP A 62 -10.00 17.77 10.48
CA ASP A 62 -9.68 19.16 10.84
C ASP A 62 -10.98 19.94 11.00
N LYS A 63 -11.51 19.99 12.24
CA LYS A 63 -12.78 20.65 12.66
C LYS A 63 -14.07 20.10 12.03
N LYS A 64 -14.13 19.97 10.70
CA LYS A 64 -15.30 19.51 9.94
C LYS A 64 -14.89 18.54 8.84
N SER A 65 -15.72 17.54 8.56
CA SER A 65 -15.54 16.63 7.42
C SER A 65 -16.85 16.39 6.69
N ASP A 66 -16.95 16.92 5.46
CA ASP A 66 -18.12 16.73 4.61
C ASP A 66 -18.33 15.25 4.24
N ALA A 67 -17.24 14.47 4.13
CA ALA A 67 -17.30 13.03 3.89
C ALA A 67 -17.85 12.26 5.10
N LEU A 68 -17.52 12.69 6.33
CA LEU A 68 -18.08 12.09 7.54
C LEU A 68 -19.58 12.42 7.69
N GLU A 69 -19.97 13.66 7.41
CA GLU A 69 -21.39 14.04 7.39
C GLU A 69 -22.16 13.24 6.34
N ALA A 70 -21.61 13.07 5.14
CA ALA A 70 -22.24 12.26 4.09
C ALA A 70 -22.37 10.79 4.49
N LEU A 71 -21.39 10.24 5.20
CA LEU A 71 -21.46 8.88 5.73
C LEU A 71 -22.59 8.74 6.76
N ASN A 72 -22.73 9.70 7.68
CA ASN A 72 -23.79 9.72 8.67
C ASN A 72 -25.19 9.85 8.02
N ASP A 73 -25.33 10.69 6.99
CA ASP A 73 -26.58 10.81 6.24
C ASP A 73 -26.98 9.48 5.57
N VAL A 74 -26.00 8.74 5.01
CA VAL A 74 -26.23 7.42 4.41
C VAL A 74 -26.72 6.43 5.45
N TYR A 75 -26.08 6.41 6.62
CA TYR A 75 -26.48 5.56 7.74
C TYR A 75 -27.90 5.86 8.23
N ASP A 76 -28.24 7.13 8.43
CA ASP A 76 -29.58 7.55 8.88
C ASP A 76 -30.67 7.17 7.88
N VAL A 77 -30.37 7.26 6.58
CA VAL A 77 -31.31 6.91 5.50
C VAL A 77 -31.50 5.40 5.42
N TYR A 78 -30.43 4.61 5.62
CA TYR A 78 -30.52 3.15 5.68
C TYR A 78 -31.35 2.67 6.89
N ASP A 79 -31.19 3.28 8.07
CA ASP A 79 -32.01 2.97 9.24
C ASP A 79 -33.49 3.31 9.03
N LYS A 80 -33.79 4.42 8.34
CA LYS A 80 -35.16 4.80 7.98
C LYS A 80 -35.79 3.79 7.04
N HIS A 81 -35.05 3.31 6.04
CA HIS A 81 -35.52 2.28 5.12
C HIS A 81 -36.00 1.02 5.86
N LYS A 82 -35.27 0.58 6.89
CA LYS A 82 -35.65 -0.58 7.72
C LYS A 82 -36.96 -0.36 8.49
N LYS A 83 -37.40 0.88 8.71
CA LYS A 83 -38.56 1.25 9.54
C LYS A 83 -39.78 1.72 8.75
N SER A 84 -39.62 2.30 7.56
CA SER A 84 -40.72 2.85 6.75
C SER A 84 -40.36 2.96 5.26
N SER A 85 -41.31 2.63 4.38
CA SER A 85 -41.12 2.58 2.92
C SER A 85 -41.46 3.87 2.16
N LYS A 86 -41.84 4.96 2.85
CA LYS A 86 -42.35 6.19 2.18
C LYS A 86 -41.31 7.29 1.91
N ASP A 87 -40.09 7.17 2.41
CA ASP A 87 -39.04 8.18 2.21
C ASP A 87 -38.30 7.98 0.86
N GLU A 88 -38.24 9.01 0.03
CA GLU A 88 -37.65 8.94 -1.31
C GLU A 88 -36.15 8.59 -1.27
N LYS A 89 -35.41 9.12 -0.29
CA LYS A 89 -33.98 8.84 -0.12
C LYS A 89 -33.76 7.38 0.26
N ALA A 90 -34.57 6.88 1.19
CA ALA A 90 -34.57 5.50 1.64
C ALA A 90 -34.92 4.53 0.50
N ALA A 91 -35.94 4.86 -0.32
CA ALA A 91 -36.32 4.07 -1.48
C ALA A 91 -35.21 4.04 -2.54
N ALA A 92 -34.55 5.18 -2.80
CA ALA A 92 -33.42 5.25 -3.73
C ALA A 92 -32.23 4.39 -3.25
N LEU A 93 -31.86 4.50 -1.98
CA LEU A 93 -30.77 3.72 -1.39
C LEU A 93 -31.09 2.22 -1.42
N ALA A 94 -32.31 1.82 -1.03
CA ALA A 94 -32.77 0.44 -1.10
C ALA A 94 -32.74 -0.11 -2.53
N GLY A 95 -33.16 0.70 -3.51
CA GLY A 95 -33.09 0.35 -4.93
C GLY A 95 -31.65 0.08 -5.40
N PHE A 96 -30.69 0.90 -4.98
CA PHE A 96 -29.27 0.67 -5.26
C PHE A 96 -28.75 -0.61 -4.59
N ILE A 97 -29.02 -0.80 -3.30
CA ILE A 97 -28.59 -1.99 -2.54
C ILE A 97 -29.19 -3.27 -3.14
N SER A 98 -30.49 -3.24 -3.50
CA SER A 98 -31.17 -4.37 -4.13
C SER A 98 -30.55 -4.73 -5.47
N GLU A 99 -30.20 -3.73 -6.29
CA GLU A 99 -29.58 -3.95 -7.59
C GLU A 99 -28.23 -4.63 -7.48
N VAL A 100 -27.38 -4.15 -6.57
CA VAL A 100 -26.08 -4.79 -6.27
C VAL A 100 -26.30 -6.18 -5.66
N GLY A 101 -27.32 -6.32 -4.81
CA GLY A 101 -27.73 -7.56 -4.16
C GLY A 101 -28.07 -8.68 -5.14
N LYS A 102 -28.49 -8.38 -6.39
CA LYS A 102 -28.70 -9.40 -7.43
C LYS A 102 -27.43 -10.21 -7.74
N LYS A 103 -26.25 -9.62 -7.57
CA LYS A 103 -24.95 -10.31 -7.76
C LYS A 103 -24.29 -10.70 -6.44
N MET A 104 -24.42 -9.87 -5.41
CA MET A 104 -23.69 -10.04 -4.14
C MET A 104 -24.48 -10.75 -3.05
N GLY A 105 -25.81 -10.87 -3.17
CA GLY A 105 -26.70 -11.28 -2.10
C GLY A 105 -26.83 -10.23 -0.99
N GLU A 106 -27.40 -10.64 0.15
CA GLU A 106 -27.75 -9.75 1.27
C GLU A 106 -26.54 -9.12 1.99
N GLN A 107 -25.34 -9.69 1.82
CA GLN A 107 -24.13 -9.19 2.48
C GLN A 107 -23.77 -7.75 2.11
N PHE A 108 -24.20 -7.26 0.94
CA PHE A 108 -23.93 -5.88 0.54
C PHE A 108 -24.69 -4.87 1.42
N GLY A 109 -25.94 -5.17 1.78
CA GLY A 109 -26.73 -4.32 2.67
C GLY A 109 -26.10 -4.13 4.06
N LYS A 110 -25.36 -5.14 4.55
CA LYS A 110 -24.65 -5.06 5.84
C LYS A 110 -23.60 -3.96 5.90
N LEU A 111 -23.05 -3.52 4.75
CA LEU A 111 -22.10 -2.41 4.70
C LEU A 111 -22.73 -1.07 5.15
N PHE A 112 -24.03 -0.90 4.94
CA PHE A 112 -24.78 0.33 5.20
C PHE A 112 -25.33 0.43 6.63
N GLU A 113 -25.17 -0.62 7.43
CA GLU A 113 -25.51 -0.58 8.83
C GLU A 113 -24.52 0.31 9.59
N LYS A 114 -25.06 1.10 10.53
CA LYS A 114 -24.24 1.91 11.44
C LYS A 114 -23.21 1.06 12.17
N PRO A 115 -22.05 1.64 12.53
CA PRO A 115 -21.15 1.00 13.49
C PRO A 115 -21.91 0.67 14.78
N ASP A 116 -21.56 -0.43 15.41
CA ASP A 116 -22.16 -0.82 16.70
C ASP A 116 -21.84 0.23 17.77
N TYR A 117 -20.64 0.82 17.69
CA TYR A 117 -20.18 1.84 18.61
C TYR A 117 -19.55 3.02 17.88
N VAL A 118 -19.92 4.23 18.27
CA VAL A 118 -19.30 5.48 17.82
C VAL A 118 -18.61 6.12 19.01
N ILE A 119 -17.33 6.43 18.83
CA ILE A 119 -16.48 7.03 19.85
C ILE A 119 -15.92 8.32 19.29
N GLU A 120 -16.26 9.45 19.90
CA GLU A 120 -15.81 10.77 19.49
C GLU A 120 -14.86 11.36 20.53
N ALA A 121 -13.69 11.82 20.09
CA ALA A 121 -12.79 12.55 20.96
C ALA A 121 -13.36 13.95 21.28
N LYS A 122 -13.56 14.21 22.57
CA LYS A 122 -13.91 15.53 23.11
C LYS A 122 -12.69 16.13 23.82
N THR A 123 -12.90 17.19 24.60
CA THR A 123 -11.81 17.93 25.25
C THR A 123 -11.04 17.07 26.26
N ASN A 124 -11.73 16.23 27.03
CA ASN A 124 -11.15 15.54 28.20
C ASN A 124 -11.08 14.01 28.06
N GLY A 125 -11.57 13.46 26.95
CA GLY A 125 -11.62 12.02 26.74
C GLY A 125 -12.41 11.68 25.49
N PHE A 126 -12.63 10.40 25.30
CA PHE A 126 -13.56 9.89 24.31
C PHE A 126 -14.97 9.78 24.91
N GLU A 127 -15.97 10.17 24.14
CA GLU A 127 -17.40 10.12 24.49
C GLU A 127 -18.20 9.44 23.35
N GLY A 128 -19.51 9.24 23.57
CA GLY A 128 -20.40 8.57 22.62
C GLY A 128 -20.93 7.27 23.23
N SER A 129 -20.60 6.13 22.64
CA SER A 129 -20.99 4.82 23.18
C SER A 129 -20.30 4.48 24.51
N PHE A 130 -19.15 5.10 24.79
CA PHE A 130 -18.38 4.93 26.01
C PHE A 130 -17.84 6.27 26.47
N ILE A 131 -17.57 6.40 27.78
CA ILE A 131 -16.81 7.52 28.34
C ILE A 131 -15.46 6.96 28.75
N LEU A 132 -14.41 7.29 27.99
CA LEU A 132 -13.06 6.74 28.19
C LEU A 132 -12.07 7.90 28.35
N PRO A 133 -11.22 7.91 29.40
CA PRO A 133 -10.20 8.93 29.54
C PRO A 133 -9.14 8.81 28.44
N PHE A 134 -8.48 9.91 28.10
CA PHE A 134 -7.26 9.84 27.31
C PHE A 134 -6.14 9.16 28.11
N ARG A 135 -5.38 8.31 27.44
CA ARG A 135 -4.25 7.54 27.98
C ARG A 135 -3.03 7.75 27.09
N THR A 136 -2.17 8.66 27.52
CA THR A 136 -0.98 9.10 26.77
C THR A 136 0.31 8.93 27.54
N GLU A 137 0.23 8.43 28.77
CA GLU A 137 1.36 8.25 29.70
C GLU A 137 2.41 7.26 29.15
N TRP A 138 2.01 6.41 28.20
CA TRP A 138 2.91 5.54 27.47
C TRP A 138 3.84 6.27 26.50
N PHE A 139 3.40 7.42 25.97
CA PHE A 139 4.09 8.13 24.90
C PHE A 139 5.20 9.01 25.45
N VAL A 140 6.38 8.88 24.87
CA VAL A 140 7.56 9.68 25.18
C VAL A 140 8.06 10.28 23.87
N LYS A 141 8.31 11.59 23.87
CA LYS A 141 8.87 12.26 22.70
C LYS A 141 10.31 11.81 22.52
N ASN A 142 10.59 11.10 21.43
CA ASN A 142 11.93 10.73 21.00
C ASN A 142 12.29 11.42 19.68
N LYS A 143 13.49 12.01 19.61
CA LYS A 143 14.04 12.74 18.44
C LYS A 143 13.04 13.63 17.69
N ALA A 144 12.10 14.25 18.41
CA ALA A 144 10.94 14.89 17.81
C ALA A 144 11.32 16.03 16.83
N GLU A 145 12.38 16.77 17.13
CA GLU A 145 12.87 17.86 16.25
C GLU A 145 13.49 17.31 14.96
N GLU A 146 14.33 16.28 15.06
CA GLU A 146 14.96 15.63 13.91
C GLU A 146 13.95 14.89 13.04
N LEU A 147 12.97 14.23 13.66
CA LEU A 147 11.87 13.58 12.97
C LEU A 147 11.02 14.61 12.22
N LEU A 148 10.64 15.70 12.88
CA LEU A 148 9.87 16.77 12.25
C LEU A 148 10.62 17.41 11.08
N GLU A 149 11.92 17.61 11.21
CA GLU A 149 12.75 18.12 10.10
C GLU A 149 12.82 17.13 8.94
N THR A 150 12.96 15.83 9.23
CA THR A 150 12.93 14.77 8.22
C THR A 150 11.59 14.77 7.47
N CYS A 151 10.46 14.88 8.18
CA CYS A 151 9.14 15.00 7.57
C CYS A 151 9.00 16.25 6.69
N ARG A 152 9.62 17.39 7.06
CA ARG A 152 9.63 18.59 6.21
C ARG A 152 10.42 18.37 4.92
N ILE A 153 11.57 17.68 5.00
CA ILE A 153 12.35 17.30 3.83
C ILE A 153 11.48 16.46 2.89
N LEU A 154 10.78 15.44 3.39
CA LEU A 154 9.90 14.59 2.58
C LEU A 154 8.78 15.40 1.89
N TRP A 155 8.07 16.27 2.62
CA TRP A 155 7.02 17.08 1.98
C TRP A 155 7.54 18.06 0.94
N LYS A 156 8.78 18.53 1.10
CA LYS A 156 9.41 19.47 0.18
C LYS A 156 10.00 18.76 -1.04
N GLU A 157 10.81 17.73 -0.81
CA GLU A 157 11.67 17.13 -1.84
C GLU A 157 11.04 15.93 -2.53
N VAL A 158 10.15 15.20 -1.86
CA VAL A 158 9.46 14.02 -2.42
C VAL A 158 8.07 14.38 -2.94
N TYR A 159 7.30 15.19 -2.19
CA TYR A 159 5.92 15.54 -2.57
C TYR A 159 5.72 16.90 -3.23
N ASN A 160 6.58 17.88 -2.93
CA ASN A 160 6.45 19.28 -3.35
C ASN A 160 4.98 19.79 -3.31
N LEU A 161 4.35 19.72 -2.12
CA LEU A 161 2.92 20.00 -1.96
C LEU A 161 2.52 21.41 -2.45
N GLN A 162 1.48 21.48 -3.28
CA GLN A 162 0.91 22.73 -3.79
C GLN A 162 -0.10 23.33 -2.80
N LYS A 163 -0.26 24.66 -2.78
CA LYS A 163 -0.98 25.43 -1.74
C LYS A 163 -2.41 24.95 -1.42
N ASN A 164 -3.13 24.40 -2.40
CA ASN A 164 -4.55 24.03 -2.25
C ASN A 164 -4.78 22.52 -2.13
N GLU A 165 -3.70 21.73 -2.01
CA GLU A 165 -3.83 20.27 -1.97
C GLU A 165 -4.38 19.78 -0.63
N LYS A 166 -5.31 18.83 -0.72
CA LYS A 166 -5.83 18.05 0.39
C LYS A 166 -4.91 16.86 0.61
N VAL A 167 -4.47 16.69 1.84
CA VAL A 167 -3.55 15.60 2.22
C VAL A 167 -4.22 14.69 3.22
N ASN A 168 -4.09 13.37 3.02
CA ASN A 168 -4.48 12.39 4.03
C ASN A 168 -3.27 11.60 4.52
N ILE A 169 -3.17 11.47 5.84
CA ILE A 169 -2.12 10.69 6.51
C ILE A 169 -2.74 9.44 7.11
N GLY A 170 -2.35 8.29 6.56
CA GLY A 170 -2.63 6.99 7.12
C GLY A 170 -1.63 6.60 8.19
N PHE A 171 -2.12 6.05 9.28
CA PHE A 171 -1.30 5.45 10.33
C PHE A 171 -1.72 4.00 10.57
N THR A 172 -0.97 3.26 11.38
CA THR A 172 -1.25 1.84 11.67
C THR A 172 -1.88 1.70 13.06
N LEU A 173 -3.04 1.05 13.16
CA LEU A 173 -3.60 0.66 14.46
C LEU A 173 -2.72 -0.40 15.14
N ILE A 174 -2.80 -0.52 16.47
CA ILE A 174 -2.05 -1.55 17.17
C ILE A 174 -2.87 -2.86 17.18
N PRO A 175 -2.46 -3.91 16.43
CA PRO A 175 -3.20 -5.16 16.38
C PRO A 175 -2.91 -6.03 17.61
N ILE A 176 -3.57 -7.19 17.72
CA ILE A 176 -3.22 -8.23 18.71
C ILE A 176 -1.81 -8.80 18.48
N ASP A 177 -1.21 -9.45 19.49
CA ASP A 177 0.21 -9.86 19.44
C ASP A 177 0.54 -10.80 18.28
N SER A 178 -0.36 -11.73 17.95
CA SER A 178 -0.17 -12.65 16.82
C SER A 178 -0.12 -11.95 15.46
N MET A 179 -0.61 -10.71 15.41
CA MET A 179 -0.66 -9.84 14.24
C MET A 179 0.39 -8.72 14.28
N LEU A 180 1.25 -8.67 15.30
CA LEU A 180 2.47 -7.88 15.26
C LEU A 180 3.51 -8.61 14.41
N GLY A 181 4.03 -7.93 13.38
CA GLY A 181 5.12 -8.46 12.58
C GLY A 181 6.52 -8.10 13.09
N HIS A 182 6.56 -7.03 13.86
CA HIS A 182 7.76 -6.47 14.47
C HIS A 182 7.44 -6.11 15.93
N PRO A 183 8.46 -5.83 16.76
CA PRO A 183 8.25 -5.38 18.12
C PRO A 183 7.21 -4.25 18.26
N LEU A 184 6.44 -4.29 19.36
CA LEU A 184 5.36 -3.34 19.63
C LEU A 184 5.82 -1.88 19.51
N TRP A 185 7.00 -1.55 20.04
CA TRP A 185 7.48 -0.17 20.03
C TRP A 185 7.70 0.38 18.61
N HIS A 186 7.97 -0.46 17.61
CA HIS A 186 8.06 -0.03 16.20
C HIS A 186 6.68 0.37 15.63
N TYR A 187 5.60 -0.27 16.09
CA TYR A 187 4.24 0.17 15.76
C TYR A 187 3.89 1.47 16.49
N LEU A 188 4.36 1.65 17.73
CA LEU A 188 4.17 2.90 18.47
C LEU A 188 4.93 4.07 17.82
N ASP A 189 6.12 3.84 17.26
CA ASP A 189 6.88 4.83 16.48
C ASP A 189 6.08 5.37 15.28
N SER A 190 5.22 4.54 14.67
CA SER A 190 4.35 4.97 13.56
C SER A 190 3.41 6.12 13.95
N TYR A 191 3.02 6.24 15.23
CA TYR A 191 2.23 7.37 15.72
C TYR A 191 3.07 8.65 15.76
N ALA A 192 4.33 8.58 16.21
CA ALA A 192 5.23 9.72 16.18
C ALA A 192 5.52 10.19 14.75
N ILE A 193 5.76 9.25 13.82
CA ILE A 193 5.98 9.53 12.39
C ILE A 193 4.74 10.19 11.78
N SER A 194 3.56 9.59 11.96
CA SER A 194 2.30 10.12 11.41
C SER A 194 1.96 11.52 11.93
N ARG A 195 2.15 11.75 13.25
CA ARG A 195 1.94 13.07 13.84
C ARG A 195 2.94 14.09 13.33
N SER A 196 4.20 13.71 13.14
CA SER A 196 5.26 14.58 12.62
C SER A 196 5.05 14.92 11.15
N MET A 197 4.62 13.95 10.34
CA MET A 197 4.17 14.18 8.96
C MET A 197 3.04 15.21 8.92
N MET A 198 2.05 15.11 9.82
CA MET A 198 0.98 16.09 9.87
C MET A 198 1.46 17.48 10.33
N LEU A 199 2.29 17.55 11.38
CA LEU A 199 2.85 18.81 11.92
C LEU A 199 3.79 19.53 10.96
N ALA A 200 4.40 18.80 10.03
CA ALA A 200 5.28 19.36 9.03
C ALA A 200 4.50 20.18 7.97
N ILE A 201 3.18 20.02 7.87
CA ILE A 201 2.30 20.82 7.00
C ILE A 201 1.78 22.02 7.80
N LYS A 202 2.23 23.24 7.48
CA LYS A 202 2.01 24.46 8.29
C LYS A 202 1.18 25.56 7.64
N ASP A 203 0.57 25.32 6.47
CA ASP A 203 0.00 26.40 5.65
C ASP A 203 -1.54 26.36 5.53
N GLY A 204 -2.22 25.72 6.47
CA GLY A 204 -3.69 25.74 6.56
C GLY A 204 -4.40 24.93 5.47
N ARG A 205 -3.68 24.02 4.81
CA ARG A 205 -4.26 23.03 3.88
C ARG A 205 -5.29 22.13 4.57
N LYS A 206 -6.20 21.57 3.80
CA LYS A 206 -7.16 20.57 4.30
C LYS A 206 -6.41 19.27 4.60
N LEU A 207 -6.45 18.85 5.86
CA LEU A 207 -5.78 17.64 6.34
C LEU A 207 -6.80 16.63 6.84
N GLY A 208 -6.51 15.36 6.59
CA GLY A 208 -7.20 14.22 7.17
C GLY A 208 -6.21 13.22 7.75
N MET A 209 -6.65 12.46 8.74
CA MET A 209 -5.97 11.25 9.17
C MET A 209 -6.94 10.08 9.13
N SER A 210 -6.43 8.88 8.83
CA SER A 210 -7.28 7.70 8.79
C SER A 210 -6.52 6.45 9.14
N SER A 211 -7.22 5.47 9.72
CA SER A 211 -6.69 4.13 9.91
C SER A 211 -7.85 3.16 9.99
N TYR A 212 -7.56 1.87 9.80
CA TYR A 212 -8.53 0.81 9.94
C TYR A 212 -7.86 -0.49 10.39
N SER A 213 -8.66 -1.42 10.89
CA SER A 213 -8.18 -2.75 11.27
C SER A 213 -7.70 -3.53 10.04
N VAL A 214 -6.48 -4.06 10.12
CA VAL A 214 -5.90 -4.94 9.10
C VAL A 214 -6.46 -6.37 9.20
N ARG A 215 -6.13 -7.20 8.21
CA ARG A 215 -6.53 -8.60 8.07
C ARG A 215 -5.32 -9.52 8.01
N ASP A 216 -5.50 -10.74 8.51
CA ASP A 216 -4.51 -11.82 8.45
C ASP A 216 -4.41 -12.48 7.06
N SER A 217 -5.45 -12.30 6.24
CA SER A 217 -5.52 -12.81 4.87
C SER A 217 -6.07 -11.76 3.92
N MET A 218 -5.54 -11.75 2.69
CA MET A 218 -6.09 -10.96 1.59
C MET A 218 -7.48 -11.45 1.15
N LEU A 219 -7.92 -12.63 1.63
CA LEU A 219 -9.24 -13.19 1.38
C LEU A 219 -10.29 -12.79 2.42
N ALA A 220 -9.88 -12.21 3.53
CA ALA A 220 -10.80 -11.73 4.55
C ALA A 220 -11.55 -10.49 4.07
N LYS A 221 -12.77 -10.25 4.58
CA LYS A 221 -13.54 -9.03 4.30
C LYS A 221 -12.82 -7.82 4.87
N SER A 222 -12.83 -6.68 4.19
CA SER A 222 -12.20 -5.47 4.72
C SER A 222 -12.95 -4.94 5.95
N GLU A 223 -12.37 -3.95 6.62
CA GLU A 223 -13.06 -3.21 7.68
C GLU A 223 -14.25 -2.47 7.11
N ARG A 224 -15.42 -2.67 7.72
CA ARG A 224 -16.71 -2.34 7.13
C ARG A 224 -16.90 -0.85 6.85
N ILE A 225 -16.48 0.02 7.77
CA ILE A 225 -16.64 1.47 7.66
C ILE A 225 -15.77 1.99 6.51
N SER A 226 -14.52 1.55 6.46
CA SER A 226 -13.56 1.88 5.40
C SER A 226 -14.01 1.34 4.05
N GLU A 227 -14.57 0.13 4.02
CA GLU A 227 -15.14 -0.47 2.82
C GLU A 227 -16.37 0.29 2.31
N LEU A 228 -17.27 0.72 3.20
CA LEU A 228 -18.41 1.56 2.79
C LEU A 228 -17.91 2.90 2.24
N LYS A 229 -16.98 3.58 2.90
CA LYS A 229 -16.39 4.84 2.43
C LYS A 229 -15.76 4.68 1.04
N ALA A 230 -14.97 3.64 0.84
CA ALA A 230 -14.38 3.31 -0.45
C ALA A 230 -15.47 3.03 -1.50
N THR A 231 -16.51 2.27 -1.14
CA THR A 231 -17.64 1.96 -2.04
C THR A 231 -18.36 3.22 -2.49
N LEU A 232 -18.72 4.10 -1.57
CA LEU A 232 -19.41 5.36 -1.86
C LEU A 232 -18.56 6.28 -2.73
N LEU A 233 -17.27 6.45 -2.42
CA LEU A 233 -16.34 7.25 -3.23
C LEU A 233 -16.19 6.67 -4.65
N GLY A 234 -15.97 5.35 -4.77
CA GLY A 234 -15.82 4.70 -6.07
C GLY A 234 -17.08 4.80 -6.93
N CYS A 235 -18.25 4.62 -6.32
CA CYS A 235 -19.52 4.80 -7.02
C CYS A 235 -19.75 6.25 -7.42
N GLU A 236 -19.38 7.22 -6.59
CA GLU A 236 -19.47 8.65 -6.90
C GLU A 236 -18.63 9.01 -8.12
N LEU A 237 -17.41 8.48 -8.21
CA LEU A 237 -16.49 8.69 -9.35
C LEU A 237 -16.89 7.93 -10.62
N CYS A 238 -17.85 7.00 -10.54
CA CYS A 238 -18.33 6.18 -11.67
C CYS A 238 -19.84 6.35 -11.95
N LYS A 239 -20.53 7.25 -11.25
CA LYS A 239 -22.01 7.34 -11.26
C LYS A 239 -22.62 7.66 -12.63
N ASP A 240 -21.81 8.18 -13.55
CA ASP A 240 -22.21 8.53 -14.90
C ASP A 240 -21.97 7.40 -15.92
N ALA A 241 -21.49 6.23 -15.48
CA ALA A 241 -21.42 5.04 -16.33
C ALA A 241 -22.82 4.55 -16.72
N ASP A 242 -22.98 4.08 -17.95
CA ASP A 242 -24.25 3.56 -18.48
C ASP A 242 -24.49 2.10 -18.06
N GLU A 243 -24.65 1.91 -16.75
CA GLU A 243 -24.96 0.63 -16.11
C GLU A 243 -26.04 0.85 -15.05
N GLU A 244 -27.00 -0.08 -14.95
CA GLU A 244 -28.16 0.09 -14.05
C GLU A 244 -27.75 0.40 -12.59
N ILE A 245 -26.72 -0.28 -12.09
CA ILE A 245 -26.17 -0.07 -10.74
C ILE A 245 -25.75 1.39 -10.53
N PHE A 246 -25.00 1.97 -11.47
CA PHE A 246 -24.48 3.33 -11.37
C PHE A 246 -25.57 4.38 -11.63
N ARG A 247 -26.55 4.10 -12.51
CA ARG A 247 -27.74 4.95 -12.68
C ARG A 247 -28.57 5.04 -11.40
N LYS A 248 -28.76 3.91 -10.68
CA LYS A 248 -29.41 3.92 -9.37
C LYS A 248 -28.58 4.67 -8.33
N PHE A 249 -27.26 4.45 -8.30
CA PHE A 249 -26.37 5.18 -7.41
C PHE A 249 -26.38 6.70 -7.68
N LYS A 250 -26.44 7.14 -8.94
CA LYS A 250 -26.54 8.56 -9.31
C LYS A 250 -27.76 9.24 -8.67
N ASN A 251 -28.88 8.52 -8.57
CA ASN A 251 -30.05 9.01 -7.85
C ASN A 251 -29.78 9.15 -6.34
N VAL A 252 -29.16 8.14 -5.73
CA VAL A 252 -28.73 8.19 -4.31
C VAL A 252 -27.79 9.37 -4.08
N SER A 253 -26.78 9.54 -4.94
CA SER A 253 -25.80 10.63 -4.90
C SER A 253 -26.47 12.00 -4.94
N LYS A 254 -27.44 12.19 -5.84
CA LYS A 254 -28.22 13.44 -5.94
C LYS A 254 -29.01 13.72 -4.65
N LEU A 255 -29.73 12.73 -4.15
CA LEU A 255 -30.62 12.87 -3.00
C LEU A 255 -29.89 13.04 -1.66
N LEU A 256 -28.69 12.45 -1.53
CA LEU A 256 -27.86 12.50 -0.32
C LEU A 256 -26.66 13.46 -0.45
N ASN A 257 -26.54 14.17 -1.57
CA ASN A 257 -25.41 15.07 -1.85
C ASN A 257 -24.05 14.38 -1.65
N LEU A 258 -23.86 13.19 -2.25
CA LEU A 258 -22.67 12.36 -2.05
C LEU A 258 -21.42 12.84 -2.78
N LYS A 259 -21.53 13.90 -3.61
CA LYS A 259 -20.36 14.62 -4.14
C LYS A 259 -19.42 15.16 -3.06
N ARG A 260 -19.86 15.18 -1.79
CA ARG A 260 -19.04 15.47 -0.60
C ARG A 260 -17.93 14.43 -0.36
N PHE A 261 -18.05 13.22 -0.92
CA PHE A 261 -16.94 12.26 -1.00
C PHE A 261 -16.00 12.67 -2.13
N GLU A 262 -15.10 13.61 -1.83
CA GLU A 262 -14.09 14.06 -2.78
C GLU A 262 -12.78 13.29 -2.55
N PRO A 263 -12.05 12.91 -3.62
CA PRO A 263 -10.71 12.37 -3.48
C PRO A 263 -9.77 13.44 -2.88
N VAL A 264 -8.73 12.97 -2.23
CA VAL A 264 -7.60 13.79 -1.78
C VAL A 264 -6.58 13.95 -2.91
N ASP A 265 -5.66 14.90 -2.78
CA ASP A 265 -4.67 15.21 -3.81
C ASP A 265 -3.35 14.46 -3.60
N ALA A 266 -3.01 14.19 -2.33
CA ALA A 266 -1.82 13.46 -1.93
C ALA A 266 -2.09 12.60 -0.69
N THR A 267 -1.45 11.45 -0.60
CA THR A 267 -1.58 10.53 0.52
C THR A 267 -0.24 9.98 0.97
N PHE A 268 -0.05 9.90 2.29
CA PHE A 268 1.06 9.18 2.92
C PHE A 268 0.48 8.10 3.83
N PHE A 269 0.95 6.85 3.76
CA PHE A 269 0.49 5.78 4.65
C PHE A 269 1.66 5.03 5.30
N ILE A 270 1.42 4.54 6.52
CA ILE A 270 2.31 3.59 7.18
C ILE A 270 1.64 2.21 7.18
N SER A 271 2.36 1.20 6.70
CA SER A 271 1.92 -0.20 6.68
C SER A 271 2.60 -1.00 7.78
N GLY A 272 1.83 -1.84 8.49
CA GLY A 272 2.36 -2.92 9.32
C GLY A 272 2.08 -4.28 8.68
N LYS A 273 2.25 -5.35 9.46
CA LYS A 273 1.83 -6.71 9.05
C LYS A 273 0.34 -6.79 8.73
N GLY A 274 0.01 -7.54 7.67
CA GLY A 274 -1.35 -7.87 7.29
C GLY A 274 -1.83 -7.18 6.01
N TYR A 275 -3.13 -7.27 5.75
CA TYR A 275 -3.77 -6.83 4.51
C TYR A 275 -4.94 -5.89 4.77
N PRO A 276 -5.33 -5.02 3.82
CA PRO A 276 -6.58 -4.27 3.90
C PRO A 276 -7.85 -5.15 3.91
N GLY A 277 -7.75 -6.35 3.32
CA GLY A 277 -8.88 -7.24 3.05
C GLY A 277 -9.45 -7.05 1.64
N LYS A 278 -10.49 -7.83 1.33
CA LYS A 278 -11.22 -7.78 0.05
C LYS A 278 -12.19 -6.63 0.00
N HIS A 279 -12.15 -5.90 -1.11
CA HIS A 279 -13.17 -4.91 -1.45
C HIS A 279 -14.34 -5.58 -2.16
N LEU A 280 -15.40 -5.92 -1.43
CA LEU A 280 -16.49 -6.79 -1.91
C LEU A 280 -17.20 -6.21 -3.14
N PHE A 281 -17.49 -4.90 -3.13
CA PHE A 281 -18.10 -4.26 -4.30
C PHE A 281 -17.20 -4.36 -5.53
N GLY A 282 -15.90 -4.19 -5.34
CA GLY A 282 -14.91 -4.30 -6.42
C GLY A 282 -14.72 -5.71 -6.96
N GLU A 283 -14.71 -6.70 -6.06
CA GLU A 283 -14.56 -8.13 -6.42
C GLU A 283 -15.75 -8.63 -7.24
N VAL A 284 -16.97 -8.12 -6.99
CA VAL A 284 -18.20 -8.63 -7.61
C VAL A 284 -18.77 -7.72 -8.70
N ILE A 285 -18.73 -6.40 -8.51
CA ILE A 285 -19.27 -5.40 -9.45
C ILE A 285 -18.15 -4.73 -10.23
N GLY A 286 -17.10 -4.28 -9.54
CA GLY A 286 -16.03 -3.45 -10.09
C GLY A 286 -16.49 -2.04 -10.46
N TYR A 287 -15.53 -1.20 -10.85
CA TYR A 287 -15.73 0.22 -11.19
C TYR A 287 -15.40 0.48 -12.65
N PRO A 288 -16.39 0.66 -13.53
CA PRO A 288 -16.15 0.93 -14.94
C PRO A 288 -15.56 2.33 -15.16
N SER A 289 -14.76 2.51 -16.21
CA SER A 289 -14.46 3.84 -16.74
C SER A 289 -15.68 4.42 -17.46
N LEU A 290 -15.72 5.75 -17.60
CA LEU A 290 -16.85 6.45 -18.24
C LEU A 290 -16.98 6.08 -19.72
N ASN A 291 -15.85 5.82 -20.38
CA ASN A 291 -15.82 5.30 -21.76
C ASN A 291 -16.13 3.79 -21.89
N GLY A 292 -16.37 3.08 -20.77
CA GLY A 292 -16.70 1.65 -20.76
C GLY A 292 -15.56 0.68 -21.12
N LYS A 293 -14.33 1.18 -21.35
CA LYS A 293 -13.19 0.36 -21.81
C LYS A 293 -12.48 -0.41 -20.69
N THR A 294 -12.66 -0.02 -19.43
CA THR A 294 -11.95 -0.61 -18.29
C THR A 294 -12.87 -0.87 -17.12
N ARG A 295 -12.42 -1.76 -16.22
CA ARG A 295 -13.06 -2.01 -14.92
C ARG A 295 -12.00 -2.22 -13.85
N TRP A 296 -12.18 -1.55 -12.72
CA TRP A 296 -11.24 -1.53 -11.61
C TRP A 296 -11.80 -2.22 -10.37
N GLN A 297 -10.93 -2.81 -9.56
CA GLN A 297 -11.31 -3.63 -8.41
C GLN A 297 -11.31 -2.81 -7.12
N THR A 298 -10.65 -1.65 -7.07
CA THR A 298 -10.78 -0.73 -5.96
C THR A 298 -10.77 0.72 -6.45
N PRO A 299 -11.37 1.66 -5.70
CA PRO A 299 -11.25 3.08 -5.98
C PRO A 299 -9.80 3.54 -5.96
N GLY A 300 -8.99 3.05 -5.03
CA GLY A 300 -7.58 3.40 -4.93
C GLY A 300 -6.81 3.17 -6.23
N GLN A 301 -7.09 2.06 -6.94
CA GLN A 301 -6.38 1.73 -8.17
C GLN A 301 -6.58 2.79 -9.27
N PHE A 302 -7.79 3.32 -9.49
CA PHE A 302 -8.02 4.36 -10.50
C PHE A 302 -7.92 5.78 -9.96
N ILE A 303 -7.95 5.97 -8.63
CA ILE A 303 -7.61 7.25 -7.99
C ILE A 303 -6.13 7.55 -8.21
N TYR A 304 -5.25 6.56 -8.01
CA TYR A 304 -3.82 6.69 -8.26
C TYR A 304 -3.47 6.41 -9.72
N LYS A 305 -4.22 5.53 -10.40
CA LYS A 305 -4.08 5.22 -11.84
C LYS A 305 -2.64 5.00 -12.28
N LEU A 306 -1.93 4.12 -11.57
CA LEU A 306 -0.50 3.87 -11.78
C LEU A 306 -0.23 3.22 -13.14
N ASP A 307 0.94 3.48 -13.70
CA ASP A 307 1.28 3.16 -15.09
C ASP A 307 1.40 1.65 -15.38
N PHE A 308 1.51 0.83 -14.35
CA PHE A 308 1.65 -0.62 -14.45
C PHE A 308 0.31 -1.37 -14.41
N TYR A 309 -0.82 -0.69 -14.19
CA TYR A 309 -2.12 -1.33 -14.32
C TYR A 309 -2.51 -1.46 -15.81
N PRO A 310 -2.94 -2.65 -16.28
CA PRO A 310 -3.42 -2.84 -17.65
C PRO A 310 -4.52 -1.84 -18.06
N GLN A 311 -5.38 -1.49 -17.10
CA GLN A 311 -6.49 -0.57 -17.31
C GLN A 311 -6.03 0.88 -17.56
N THR A 312 -4.88 1.30 -17.05
CA THR A 312 -4.38 2.68 -17.19
C THR A 312 -4.28 3.12 -18.65
N GLN A 313 -3.96 2.19 -19.55
CA GLN A 313 -3.85 2.45 -20.99
C GLN A 313 -5.17 2.88 -21.64
N PHE A 314 -6.31 2.43 -21.13
CA PHE A 314 -7.62 2.60 -21.78
C PHE A 314 -8.59 3.49 -21.01
N ASP A 315 -8.27 3.81 -19.75
CA ASP A 315 -9.09 4.67 -18.90
C ASP A 315 -8.85 6.15 -19.23
N ASP A 316 -9.96 6.87 -19.45
CA ASP A 316 -10.01 8.27 -19.86
C ASP A 316 -9.90 9.26 -18.69
N ARG A 317 -10.00 8.80 -17.44
CA ARG A 317 -9.89 9.65 -16.25
C ARG A 317 -8.45 10.06 -15.99
N GLU A 318 -8.24 11.24 -15.44
CA GLU A 318 -6.92 11.63 -14.90
C GLU A 318 -6.71 10.98 -13.52
N PRO A 319 -5.46 10.70 -13.11
CA PRO A 319 -5.18 10.37 -11.72
C PRO A 319 -5.65 11.51 -10.81
N PHE A 320 -6.38 11.16 -9.76
CA PHE A 320 -6.94 12.12 -8.81
C PHE A 320 -5.94 12.47 -7.70
N ALA A 321 -5.10 11.49 -7.32
CA ALA A 321 -4.17 11.59 -6.22
C ALA A 321 -2.81 10.96 -6.56
N ARG A 322 -1.80 11.30 -5.77
CA ARG A 322 -0.50 10.61 -5.69
C ARG A 322 -0.26 10.06 -4.30
N VAL A 323 0.58 9.03 -4.19
CA VAL A 323 0.74 8.27 -2.95
C VAL A 323 2.19 7.98 -2.62
N ALA A 324 2.59 8.11 -1.36
CA ALA A 324 3.77 7.43 -0.84
C ALA A 324 3.44 6.59 0.39
N PHE A 325 4.29 5.61 0.70
CA PHE A 325 4.14 4.81 1.90
C PHE A 325 5.48 4.40 2.52
N THR A 326 5.41 4.06 3.80
CA THR A 326 6.50 3.45 4.59
C THR A 326 5.97 2.24 5.37
N GLU A 327 6.86 1.46 5.98
CA GLU A 327 6.52 0.46 7.00
C GLU A 327 6.53 1.05 8.43
N THR A 328 6.11 0.29 9.44
CA THR A 328 6.24 0.61 10.87
C THR A 328 7.71 0.59 11.31
N LEU A 329 8.49 1.55 10.80
CA LEU A 329 9.92 1.71 11.04
C LEU A 329 10.18 2.35 12.41
N PRO A 330 11.29 1.98 13.08
CA PRO A 330 11.82 2.76 14.19
C PRO A 330 12.13 4.18 13.76
N ILE A 331 11.92 5.16 14.65
CA ILE A 331 12.17 6.59 14.37
C ILE A 331 13.60 6.82 13.86
N ASP A 332 14.59 6.16 14.47
CA ASP A 332 15.99 6.27 14.10
C ASP A 332 16.27 5.83 12.66
N ILE A 333 15.70 4.69 12.27
CA ILE A 333 15.83 4.16 10.91
C ILE A 333 15.09 5.08 9.93
N PHE A 334 13.89 5.55 10.28
CA PHE A 334 13.14 6.48 9.45
C PHE A 334 13.92 7.78 9.22
N ILE A 335 14.51 8.37 10.26
CA ILE A 335 15.34 9.57 10.14
C ILE A 335 16.59 9.29 9.29
N GLU A 336 17.35 8.26 9.63
CA GLU A 336 18.63 7.94 8.97
C GLU A 336 18.47 7.74 7.45
N THR A 337 17.42 7.01 7.06
CA THR A 337 17.18 6.63 5.66
C THR A 337 16.56 7.74 4.81
N ASN A 338 15.90 8.72 5.42
CA ASN A 338 15.19 9.79 4.73
C ASN A 338 15.83 11.17 4.86
N LYS A 339 16.73 11.37 5.83
CA LYS A 339 17.53 12.58 5.99
C LYS A 339 18.79 12.51 5.12
N ILE A 340 18.57 12.44 3.81
CA ILE A 340 19.58 12.28 2.77
C ILE A 340 19.49 13.41 1.74
N ASP A 341 20.50 13.53 0.87
CA ASP A 341 20.39 14.32 -0.36
C ASP A 341 19.62 13.49 -1.41
N TRP A 342 18.30 13.70 -1.47
CA TRP A 342 17.41 12.99 -2.39
C TRP A 342 17.77 13.24 -3.86
N MET A 343 18.26 14.44 -4.20
CA MET A 343 18.69 14.74 -5.56
C MET A 343 19.99 14.05 -5.94
N ALA A 344 20.94 13.88 -5.00
CA ALA A 344 22.13 13.08 -5.25
C ALA A 344 21.79 11.60 -5.47
N MET A 345 20.87 11.06 -4.67
CA MET A 345 20.36 9.70 -4.86
C MET A 345 19.66 9.54 -6.22
N TYR A 346 18.75 10.45 -6.56
CA TYR A 346 18.10 10.50 -7.88
C TYR A 346 19.11 10.48 -9.05
N LYS A 347 20.16 11.31 -8.97
CA LYS A 347 21.20 11.37 -10.01
C LYS A 347 21.94 10.04 -10.17
N ARG A 348 22.16 9.30 -9.07
CA ARG A 348 22.76 7.96 -9.12
C ARG A 348 21.81 6.97 -9.80
N ASP A 349 20.53 6.99 -9.46
CA ASP A 349 19.52 6.13 -10.09
C ASP A 349 19.44 6.40 -11.59
N MET A 350 19.42 7.68 -11.98
CA MET A 350 19.45 8.09 -13.39
C MET A 350 20.72 7.66 -14.12
N LYS A 351 21.87 7.64 -13.44
CA LYS A 351 23.13 7.13 -14.02
C LYS A 351 23.07 5.64 -14.28
N ILE A 352 22.58 4.86 -13.32
CA ILE A 352 22.37 3.41 -13.46
C ILE A 352 21.38 3.14 -14.58
N ARG A 353 20.24 3.84 -14.59
CA ARG A 353 19.25 3.79 -15.66
C ARG A 353 19.89 4.04 -17.03
N GLY A 354 20.66 5.12 -17.19
CA GLY A 354 21.33 5.44 -18.46
C GLY A 354 22.36 4.40 -18.91
N ILE A 355 22.86 3.56 -18.00
CA ILE A 355 23.69 2.39 -18.33
C ILE A 355 22.82 1.23 -18.79
N VAL A 356 21.82 0.85 -17.98
CA VAL A 356 20.94 -0.29 -18.26
C VAL A 356 20.11 -0.06 -19.53
N ASP A 357 19.71 1.19 -19.81
CA ASP A 357 19.04 1.63 -21.04
C ASP A 357 19.90 1.42 -22.31
N LYS A 358 21.15 0.96 -22.23
CA LYS A 358 21.96 0.58 -23.40
C LYS A 358 22.08 -0.92 -23.61
N CYS A 359 21.66 -1.73 -22.64
CA CYS A 359 21.94 -3.16 -22.54
C CYS A 359 20.77 -4.02 -23.00
N ASP A 360 21.01 -5.00 -23.87
CA ASP A 360 19.96 -5.96 -24.26
C ASP A 360 19.84 -7.10 -23.23
N ILE A 361 20.94 -7.39 -22.55
CA ILE A 361 21.07 -8.43 -21.52
C ILE A 361 21.81 -7.84 -20.31
N ILE A 362 21.42 -8.22 -19.10
CA ILE A 362 22.19 -7.99 -17.87
C ILE A 362 22.71 -9.34 -17.36
N ARG A 363 23.99 -9.40 -17.00
CA ARG A 363 24.59 -10.54 -16.30
C ARG A 363 24.79 -10.20 -14.83
N VAL A 364 24.38 -11.11 -13.96
CA VAL A 364 24.61 -11.04 -12.51
C VAL A 364 25.34 -12.30 -12.10
N ILE A 365 26.60 -12.19 -11.72
CA ILE A 365 27.46 -13.35 -11.46
C ILE A 365 28.13 -13.18 -10.10
N GLY A 366 27.88 -14.10 -9.19
CA GLY A 366 28.48 -14.16 -7.87
C GLY A 366 29.52 -15.26 -7.70
N GLU A 367 30.17 -15.25 -6.55
CA GLU A 367 30.98 -16.36 -6.08
C GLU A 367 30.11 -17.44 -5.44
N LYS A 368 30.63 -18.67 -5.41
CA LYS A 368 29.93 -19.79 -4.78
C LYS A 368 30.04 -19.67 -3.27
N ILE A 369 28.90 -19.59 -2.57
CA ILE A 369 28.81 -19.54 -1.11
C ILE A 369 27.92 -20.69 -0.65
N ASN A 370 28.44 -21.52 0.26
CA ASN A 370 27.69 -22.64 0.87
C ASN A 370 27.01 -23.57 -0.15
N GLY A 371 27.66 -23.82 -1.29
CA GLY A 371 27.13 -24.72 -2.32
C GLY A 371 26.31 -24.03 -3.42
N TYR A 372 25.87 -22.79 -3.21
CA TYR A 372 25.02 -22.04 -4.15
C TYR A 372 25.78 -20.88 -4.79
N LYS A 373 25.32 -20.42 -5.96
CA LYS A 373 25.91 -19.31 -6.71
C LYS A 373 24.78 -18.54 -7.38
N THR A 374 24.82 -17.21 -7.29
CA THR A 374 24.02 -16.35 -8.17
C THR A 374 24.67 -16.29 -9.56
N ASP A 375 23.95 -16.73 -10.59
CA ASP A 375 24.36 -16.66 -11.99
C ASP A 375 23.09 -16.47 -12.81
N LEU A 376 22.84 -15.22 -13.20
CA LEU A 376 21.66 -14.82 -13.94
C LEU A 376 22.02 -14.21 -15.28
N GLU A 377 21.13 -14.48 -16.23
CA GLU A 377 20.97 -13.76 -17.47
C GLU A 377 19.57 -13.13 -17.47
N ILE A 378 19.52 -11.81 -17.58
CA ILE A 378 18.28 -11.02 -17.54
C ILE A 378 18.11 -10.37 -18.90
N VAL A 379 17.02 -10.70 -19.59
CA VAL A 379 16.74 -10.18 -20.94
C VAL A 379 15.86 -8.94 -20.83
N MET A 380 16.28 -7.87 -21.52
CA MET A 380 15.62 -6.57 -21.52
C MET A 380 14.75 -6.33 -22.77
N VAL A 381 15.01 -7.06 -23.84
CA VAL A 381 14.40 -6.83 -25.16
C VAL A 381 13.27 -7.82 -25.39
N LYS A 382 12.10 -7.31 -25.74
CA LYS A 382 10.93 -8.09 -26.13
C LYS A 382 11.17 -8.76 -27.49
N PRO A 383 10.41 -9.82 -27.83
CA PRO A 383 10.52 -10.48 -29.14
C PRO A 383 10.29 -9.57 -30.36
N ASP A 384 9.55 -8.47 -30.19
CA ASP A 384 9.29 -7.46 -31.23
C ASP A 384 10.40 -6.40 -31.36
N GLY A 385 11.45 -6.48 -30.53
CA GLY A 385 12.56 -5.54 -30.51
C GLY A 385 12.34 -4.30 -29.62
N GLU A 386 11.15 -4.13 -29.03
CA GLU A 386 10.92 -3.11 -28.01
C GLU A 386 11.70 -3.44 -26.74
N ARG A 387 12.15 -2.43 -26.00
CA ARG A 387 12.91 -2.61 -24.76
C ARG A 387 12.04 -2.33 -23.56
N ARG A 388 12.20 -3.15 -22.52
CA ARG A 388 11.62 -2.93 -21.20
C ARG A 388 12.08 -1.60 -20.63
N THR A 389 11.22 -0.97 -19.85
CA THR A 389 11.48 0.37 -19.32
C THR A 389 12.25 0.24 -18.01
N VAL A 390 13.42 0.89 -17.95
CA VAL A 390 14.10 1.09 -16.66
C VAL A 390 13.46 2.28 -15.97
N LYS A 391 12.99 2.05 -14.76
CA LYS A 391 12.45 3.03 -13.85
C LYS A 391 13.50 3.38 -12.80
N THR A 392 13.43 4.58 -12.27
CA THR A 392 14.16 4.93 -11.05
C THR A 392 13.18 4.86 -9.91
N SER A 393 13.67 4.57 -8.70
CA SER A 393 12.86 4.56 -7.50
C SER A 393 11.99 5.78 -7.51
N ASP A 394 10.73 5.51 -7.23
CA ASP A 394 9.58 6.37 -7.27
C ASP A 394 9.71 7.51 -6.22
N ILE A 395 10.81 8.25 -6.22
CA ILE A 395 11.13 9.27 -5.21
C ILE A 395 10.52 10.62 -5.52
N ASP A 396 9.75 10.67 -6.60
CA ASP A 396 9.16 11.89 -7.14
C ASP A 396 7.64 11.69 -7.31
N VAL A 397 6.94 11.88 -6.20
CA VAL A 397 5.50 12.16 -6.19
C VAL A 397 5.29 13.67 -6.12
N ARG A 398 6.05 14.47 -6.88
CA ARG A 398 5.81 15.92 -6.94
C ARG A 398 4.62 16.27 -7.80
N GLU A 399 4.36 15.46 -8.82
CA GLU A 399 3.28 15.64 -9.78
C GLU A 399 2.26 14.51 -9.62
N LYS A 400 0.97 14.82 -9.81
CA LYS A 400 -0.07 13.79 -9.86
C LYS A 400 -0.02 12.95 -11.12
N ILE A 401 0.40 13.56 -12.24
CA ILE A 401 0.54 12.88 -13.53
C ILE A 401 2.01 12.62 -13.75
N ASN A 402 2.38 11.38 -14.07
CA ASN A 402 3.73 11.03 -14.44
C ASN A 402 4.08 11.65 -15.80
N SER A 403 4.78 12.79 -15.78
CA SER A 403 5.18 13.53 -16.98
C SER A 403 6.08 12.74 -17.91
N GLU A 404 6.94 11.86 -17.39
CA GLU A 404 7.80 11.02 -18.20
C GLU A 404 6.98 9.99 -18.99
N TYR A 405 6.07 9.29 -18.30
CA TYR A 405 5.18 8.31 -18.92
C TYR A 405 4.25 8.98 -19.93
N LEU A 406 3.69 10.14 -19.60
CA LEU A 406 2.87 10.93 -20.50
C LEU A 406 3.62 11.33 -21.77
N LYS A 407 4.85 11.83 -21.64
CA LYS A 407 5.69 12.21 -22.79
C LYS A 407 6.01 11.01 -23.67
N LYS A 408 6.25 9.83 -23.08
CA LYS A 408 6.60 8.60 -23.80
C LYS A 408 5.40 7.97 -24.52
N THR A 409 4.23 7.96 -23.88
CA THR A 409 3.10 7.12 -24.31
C THR A 409 1.85 7.90 -24.72
N GLY A 410 1.76 9.19 -24.36
CA GLY A 410 0.53 9.98 -24.46
C GLY A 410 -0.52 9.65 -23.39
N ILE A 411 -0.24 8.72 -22.47
CA ILE A 411 -1.17 8.26 -21.44
C ILE A 411 -0.94 9.01 -20.14
N LYS A 412 -2.03 9.50 -19.53
CA LYS A 412 -2.01 10.12 -18.20
C LYS A 412 -2.10 9.03 -17.12
N ALA A 413 -0.95 8.65 -16.57
CA ALA A 413 -0.81 7.76 -15.42
C ALA A 413 -0.40 8.57 -14.18
N GLY A 414 -0.69 8.06 -12.98
CA GLY A 414 -0.27 8.70 -11.74
C GLY A 414 1.09 8.27 -11.22
N THR A 415 1.45 8.80 -10.05
CA THR A 415 2.75 8.60 -9.39
C THR A 415 2.56 7.92 -8.04
N MET A 416 3.53 7.06 -7.69
CA MET A 416 3.67 6.47 -6.36
C MET A 416 5.08 6.69 -5.83
N ALA A 417 5.34 6.33 -4.57
CA ALA A 417 6.64 6.43 -3.91
C ALA A 417 6.81 5.48 -2.71
N ASN A 418 8.01 4.89 -2.58
CA ASN A 418 8.46 4.27 -1.34
C ASN A 418 9.26 5.30 -0.52
N ILE A 419 9.04 5.30 0.80
CA ILE A 419 9.78 6.12 1.76
C ILE A 419 10.36 5.15 2.81
N PRO A 420 11.69 4.90 2.83
CA PRO A 420 12.72 5.50 1.97
C PRO A 420 12.69 4.98 0.53
N GLY A 421 13.29 5.76 -0.38
CA GLY A 421 13.56 5.34 -1.76
C GLY A 421 15.04 5.01 -1.99
N GLY A 422 15.44 4.85 -3.26
CA GLY A 422 16.81 4.62 -3.68
C GLY A 422 17.02 3.29 -4.40
N GLU A 423 16.58 3.22 -5.65
CA GLU A 423 16.89 2.13 -6.58
C GLU A 423 16.76 2.55 -8.04
N ALA A 424 17.28 1.73 -8.95
CA ALA A 424 16.85 1.72 -10.34
C ALA A 424 16.39 0.30 -10.69
N PHE A 425 15.20 0.17 -11.24
CA PHE A 425 14.53 -1.12 -11.41
C PHE A 425 13.85 -1.26 -12.76
N MET A 426 13.50 -2.49 -13.11
CA MET A 426 12.80 -2.80 -14.34
C MET A 426 12.08 -4.14 -14.23
N THR A 427 11.06 -4.33 -15.06
CA THR A 427 10.42 -5.64 -15.24
C THR A 427 11.14 -6.42 -16.33
N PRO A 428 11.78 -7.56 -16.02
CA PRO A 428 12.47 -8.35 -17.04
C PRO A 428 11.54 -8.85 -18.15
N GLU A 429 12.07 -8.99 -19.36
CA GLU A 429 11.36 -9.77 -20.38
C GLU A 429 11.39 -11.26 -20.02
N SER A 430 12.58 -11.75 -19.68
CA SER A 430 12.82 -13.10 -19.16
C SER A 430 14.06 -13.11 -18.27
N MET A 431 14.16 -14.10 -17.39
CA MET A 431 15.31 -14.31 -16.51
C MET A 431 15.66 -15.80 -16.48
N LYS A 432 16.93 -16.13 -16.67
CA LYS A 432 17.43 -17.51 -16.67
C LYS A 432 18.63 -17.66 -15.73
N GLY A 433 18.65 -18.75 -14.99
CA GLY A 433 19.73 -19.12 -14.08
C GLY A 433 19.26 -19.14 -12.62
N THR A 434 20.20 -19.01 -11.69
CA THR A 434 19.92 -19.17 -10.26
C THR A 434 20.30 -17.91 -9.49
N PHE A 435 19.51 -17.55 -8.49
CA PHE A 435 19.89 -16.51 -7.52
C PHE A 435 19.69 -16.95 -6.08
N VAL A 436 20.45 -16.30 -5.20
CA VAL A 436 20.52 -16.61 -3.76
C VAL A 436 20.09 -15.37 -2.97
N GLY A 437 18.88 -15.39 -2.42
CA GLY A 437 18.37 -14.39 -1.49
C GLY A 437 18.84 -14.64 -0.07
N ASP A 438 19.53 -13.67 0.53
CA ASP A 438 20.28 -13.86 1.77
C ASP A 438 20.19 -12.66 2.75
N VAL A 439 19.17 -11.82 2.58
CA VAL A 439 18.91 -10.67 3.45
C VAL A 439 17.49 -10.67 4.02
N VAL A 440 16.49 -10.46 3.18
CA VAL A 440 15.08 -10.36 3.60
C VAL A 440 14.16 -10.73 2.44
N ILE A 441 12.95 -11.18 2.75
CA ILE A 441 11.83 -11.40 1.81
C ILE A 441 10.54 -10.79 2.37
N SER A 442 9.71 -10.18 1.51
CA SER A 442 8.36 -9.72 1.91
C SER A 442 7.24 -10.63 1.43
N ILE A 443 6.42 -11.08 2.38
CA ILE A 443 5.25 -11.93 2.11
C ILE A 443 3.99 -11.19 2.60
N ASP A 444 3.68 -11.28 3.89
CA ASP A 444 2.68 -10.48 4.63
C ASP A 444 3.33 -9.47 5.59
N GLN A 445 4.65 -9.55 5.70
CA GLN A 445 5.58 -8.73 6.46
C GLN A 445 7.01 -9.04 5.98
N SER A 446 7.99 -8.38 6.58
CA SER A 446 9.41 -8.61 6.36
C SER A 446 9.92 -9.85 7.12
N TYR A 447 10.53 -10.80 6.41
CA TYR A 447 11.15 -12.00 6.98
C TYR A 447 12.66 -12.01 6.70
N LEU A 448 13.47 -12.09 7.75
CA LEU A 448 14.92 -12.20 7.62
C LEU A 448 15.34 -13.52 6.97
N LEU A 449 16.28 -13.42 6.03
CA LEU A 449 17.01 -14.54 5.45
C LEU A 449 18.45 -14.52 5.98
N SER A 450 19.16 -15.65 5.84
CA SER A 450 20.56 -15.73 6.24
C SER A 450 21.40 -16.41 5.18
N ASP A 451 22.69 -16.12 5.16
CA ASP A 451 23.67 -16.74 4.26
C ASP A 451 23.92 -18.23 4.58
N LYS A 452 23.53 -18.69 5.77
CA LYS A 452 23.61 -20.11 6.18
C LYS A 452 22.40 -20.92 5.73
N ASN A 453 21.25 -20.28 5.58
CA ASN A 453 20.02 -20.90 5.09
C ASN A 453 19.30 -19.94 4.13
N PRO A 454 19.91 -19.63 2.97
CA PRO A 454 19.37 -18.65 2.04
C PRO A 454 18.18 -19.23 1.27
N LEU A 455 17.36 -18.34 0.73
CA LEU A 455 16.35 -18.72 -0.24
C LEU A 455 17.01 -18.83 -1.62
N VAL A 456 16.93 -19.99 -2.26
CA VAL A 456 17.56 -20.26 -3.55
C VAL A 456 16.49 -20.51 -4.59
N ILE A 457 16.57 -19.77 -5.69
CA ILE A 457 15.55 -19.76 -6.73
C ILE A 457 16.20 -20.00 -8.08
N GLU A 458 15.64 -20.94 -8.82
CA GLU A 458 15.97 -21.21 -10.22
C GLU A 458 14.93 -20.53 -11.13
N THR A 459 15.40 -19.88 -12.18
CA THR A 459 14.61 -19.18 -13.18
C THR A 459 14.91 -19.77 -14.56
N PHE A 460 13.88 -19.96 -15.37
CA PHE A 460 13.97 -20.69 -16.65
C PHE A 460 13.31 -19.93 -17.80
N GLY A 461 13.46 -18.61 -17.80
CA GLY A 461 12.91 -17.69 -18.80
C GLY A 461 11.71 -16.95 -18.22
N ASP A 462 10.52 -17.51 -18.42
CA ASP A 462 9.24 -16.88 -18.04
C ASP A 462 8.64 -17.46 -16.76
N SER A 463 9.41 -18.22 -15.99
CA SER A 463 8.94 -18.79 -14.74
C SER A 463 10.10 -19.10 -13.80
N TYR A 464 9.77 -19.41 -12.54
CA TYR A 464 10.72 -19.70 -11.47
C TYR A 464 10.29 -20.91 -10.63
N LYS A 465 11.26 -21.45 -9.89
CA LYS A 465 11.06 -22.50 -8.89
C LYS A 465 11.95 -22.24 -7.67
N ILE A 466 11.37 -22.35 -6.48
CA ILE A 466 12.14 -22.38 -5.24
C ILE A 466 12.80 -23.76 -5.12
N ILE A 467 14.12 -23.80 -5.02
CA ILE A 467 14.89 -25.05 -4.95
C ILE A 467 15.41 -25.34 -3.54
N SER A 468 15.57 -24.31 -2.69
CA SER A 468 15.99 -24.46 -1.29
C SER A 468 15.63 -23.21 -0.48
N GLY A 469 15.49 -23.35 0.83
CA GLY A 469 15.32 -22.23 1.76
C GLY A 469 14.66 -22.61 3.10
N PRO A 470 14.45 -21.63 3.99
CA PRO A 470 13.77 -21.85 5.26
C PRO A 470 12.33 -22.35 5.06
N LYS A 471 12.00 -23.50 5.66
CA LYS A 471 10.72 -24.20 5.42
C LYS A 471 9.51 -23.32 5.77
N ASP A 472 9.56 -22.62 6.89
CA ASP A 472 8.47 -21.77 7.35
C ASP A 472 8.21 -20.58 6.40
N ILE A 473 9.27 -20.02 5.81
CA ILE A 473 9.16 -18.96 4.80
C ILE A 473 8.55 -19.50 3.50
N ILE A 474 8.99 -20.67 3.05
CA ILE A 474 8.43 -21.33 1.85
C ILE A 474 6.93 -21.63 2.06
N GLU A 475 6.54 -22.15 3.22
CA GLU A 475 5.14 -22.42 3.56
C GLU A 475 4.27 -21.15 3.53
N LYS A 476 4.76 -20.04 4.10
CA LYS A 476 4.07 -18.74 4.05
C LYS A 476 3.97 -18.20 2.63
N PHE A 477 5.01 -18.35 1.83
CA PHE A 477 5.02 -17.91 0.44
C PHE A 477 4.02 -18.70 -0.40
N GLU A 478 3.98 -20.03 -0.26
CA GLU A 478 3.00 -20.88 -0.95
C GLU A 478 1.57 -20.60 -0.49
N LYS A 479 1.35 -20.27 0.79
CA LYS A 479 0.05 -19.77 1.27
C LYS A 479 -0.33 -18.47 0.55
N LYS A 480 0.55 -17.47 0.49
CA LYS A 480 0.30 -16.20 -0.23
C LYS A 480 -0.04 -16.45 -1.70
N LYS A 481 0.71 -17.32 -2.38
CA LYS A 481 0.43 -17.70 -3.78
C LYS A 481 -0.94 -18.35 -3.93
N LYS A 482 -1.30 -19.29 -3.05
CA LYS A 482 -2.63 -19.92 -3.10
C LYS A 482 -3.76 -18.91 -2.94
N GLU A 483 -3.61 -17.95 -2.03
CA GLU A 483 -4.60 -16.88 -1.83
C GLU A 483 -4.67 -15.94 -3.05
N ALA A 484 -3.52 -15.53 -3.60
CA ALA A 484 -3.45 -14.71 -4.81
C ALA A 484 -4.09 -15.41 -6.02
N TRP A 485 -3.85 -16.71 -6.19
CA TRP A 485 -4.51 -17.50 -7.25
C TRP A 485 -6.02 -17.56 -7.04
N GLN A 486 -6.48 -17.76 -5.80
CA GLN A 486 -7.91 -17.75 -5.48
C GLN A 486 -8.56 -16.40 -5.82
N ASN A 487 -7.85 -15.28 -5.64
CA ASN A 487 -8.33 -13.96 -6.07
C ASN A 487 -8.52 -13.88 -7.60
N ILE A 488 -7.58 -14.41 -8.40
CA ILE A 488 -7.75 -14.48 -9.87
C ILE A 488 -9.00 -15.28 -10.23
N LEU A 489 -9.19 -16.45 -9.60
CA LEU A 489 -10.35 -17.31 -9.85
C LEU A 489 -11.68 -16.64 -9.45
N ASN A 490 -11.67 -15.85 -8.37
CA ASN A 490 -12.84 -15.09 -7.96
C ASN A 490 -13.17 -13.96 -8.93
N GLN A 491 -12.15 -13.23 -9.42
CA GLN A 491 -12.33 -12.19 -10.43
C GLN A 491 -12.95 -12.76 -11.72
N GLU A 492 -12.52 -13.96 -12.12
CA GLU A 492 -13.09 -14.70 -13.26
C GLU A 492 -14.52 -15.16 -13.02
N LYS A 493 -14.77 -15.81 -11.88
CA LYS A 493 -16.12 -16.26 -11.50
C LYS A 493 -17.13 -15.11 -11.54
N HIS A 494 -16.74 -13.94 -11.04
CA HIS A 494 -17.62 -12.78 -10.96
C HIS A 494 -17.60 -11.87 -12.18
N LYS A 495 -16.69 -12.13 -13.14
CA LYS A 495 -16.46 -11.27 -14.32
C LYS A 495 -16.25 -9.81 -13.94
N SER A 496 -15.54 -9.57 -12.83
CA SER A 496 -15.23 -8.22 -12.34
C SER A 496 -14.04 -7.58 -13.06
N LEU A 497 -13.41 -8.34 -13.97
CA LEU A 497 -12.41 -7.88 -14.93
C LEU A 497 -12.72 -8.41 -16.34
N PRO A 498 -12.23 -7.73 -17.40
CA PRO A 498 -12.18 -8.31 -18.73
C PRO A 498 -11.40 -9.63 -18.73
N GLN A 499 -11.87 -10.62 -19.51
CA GLN A 499 -11.24 -11.94 -19.57
C GLN A 499 -9.77 -11.85 -19.99
N GLU A 500 -9.44 -10.97 -20.94
CA GLU A 500 -8.05 -10.76 -21.39
C GLU A 500 -7.12 -10.35 -20.23
N THR A 501 -7.58 -9.49 -19.32
CA THR A 501 -6.82 -9.11 -18.12
C THR A 501 -6.64 -10.28 -17.17
N ILE A 502 -7.65 -11.14 -17.04
CA ILE A 502 -7.59 -12.35 -16.19
C ILE A 502 -6.58 -13.34 -16.78
N ASP A 503 -6.65 -13.59 -18.08
CA ASP A 503 -5.72 -14.48 -18.78
C ASP A 503 -4.29 -13.97 -18.69
N LEU A 504 -4.10 -12.64 -18.80
CA LEU A 504 -2.82 -11.98 -18.59
C LEU A 504 -2.26 -12.28 -17.19
N LYS A 505 -3.06 -12.05 -16.13
CA LYS A 505 -2.66 -12.34 -14.74
C LYS A 505 -2.29 -13.82 -14.54
N LYS A 506 -3.06 -14.74 -15.12
CA LYS A 506 -2.77 -16.19 -15.06
C LYS A 506 -1.44 -16.53 -15.74
N ARG A 507 -1.18 -16.01 -16.95
CA ARG A 507 0.08 -16.25 -17.68
C ARG A 507 1.30 -15.68 -16.95
N ASN A 508 1.12 -14.58 -16.24
CA ASN A 508 2.20 -13.90 -15.52
C ASN A 508 2.38 -14.41 -14.08
N PHE A 509 1.54 -15.34 -13.60
CA PHE A 509 1.47 -15.68 -12.19
C PHE A 509 2.78 -16.19 -11.59
N SER A 510 3.58 -16.93 -12.35
CA SER A 510 4.87 -17.46 -11.90
C SER A 510 6.06 -16.74 -12.52
N ARG A 511 5.90 -15.53 -13.04
CA ARG A 511 7.01 -14.75 -13.63
C ARG A 511 7.85 -14.06 -12.56
N VAL A 512 9.04 -13.62 -12.97
CA VAL A 512 9.81 -12.61 -12.24
C VAL A 512 9.25 -11.24 -12.62
N GLY A 513 8.83 -10.47 -11.63
CA GLY A 513 8.19 -9.17 -11.81
C GLY A 513 9.18 -8.01 -11.88
N GLU A 514 10.34 -8.15 -11.22
CA GLU A 514 11.29 -7.06 -11.08
C GLU A 514 12.73 -7.54 -10.91
N PHE A 515 13.65 -6.74 -11.45
CA PHE A 515 15.05 -6.71 -11.07
C PHE A 515 15.45 -5.26 -10.77
N ALA A 516 16.12 -5.05 -9.63
CA ALA A 516 16.44 -3.72 -9.14
C ALA A 516 17.85 -3.63 -8.58
N ILE A 517 18.45 -2.45 -8.72
CA ILE A 517 19.77 -2.08 -8.20
C ILE A 517 19.61 -0.95 -7.19
N ASN A 518 19.99 -1.22 -5.95
CA ASN A 518 19.64 -0.41 -4.78
C ASN A 518 20.73 0.65 -4.52
N THR A 519 20.36 1.88 -4.15
CA THR A 519 21.27 3.04 -4.20
C THR A 519 21.30 3.96 -2.98
N ASN A 520 20.39 3.78 -2.02
CA ASN A 520 20.31 4.62 -0.83
C ASN A 520 21.58 4.44 0.03
N PRO A 521 22.40 5.49 0.20
CA PRO A 521 23.69 5.37 0.88
C PRO A 521 23.57 5.23 2.39
N ASN A 522 22.43 5.62 2.98
CA ASN A 522 22.21 5.61 4.42
C ASN A 522 21.35 4.42 4.87
N ALA A 523 20.67 3.72 3.94
CA ALA A 523 20.01 2.47 4.26
C ALA A 523 21.02 1.41 4.71
N LYS A 524 20.65 0.69 5.77
CA LYS A 524 21.48 -0.34 6.42
C LYS A 524 20.65 -1.58 6.68
N LEU A 525 21.34 -2.70 6.87
CA LEU A 525 20.71 -3.97 7.22
C LEU A 525 19.87 -3.83 8.48
N CYS A 526 18.58 -4.13 8.37
CA CYS A 526 17.63 -4.14 9.48
C CYS A 526 16.52 -5.18 9.24
N ASP A 527 15.46 -5.16 10.04
CA ASP A 527 14.38 -6.15 9.97
C ASP A 527 13.33 -5.85 8.89
N TYR A 528 13.53 -4.81 8.07
CA TYR A 528 12.50 -4.21 7.23
C TYR A 528 12.87 -4.28 5.75
N LEU A 529 11.96 -4.82 4.94
CA LEU A 529 12.14 -4.90 3.50
C LEU A 529 12.32 -3.50 2.92
N ILE A 530 11.41 -2.56 3.18
CA ILE A 530 11.43 -1.24 2.55
C ILE A 530 12.74 -0.46 2.74
N VAL A 531 13.54 -0.81 3.76
CA VAL A 531 14.89 -0.27 3.97
C VAL A 531 15.93 -1.14 3.28
N ASN A 532 15.89 -2.46 3.50
CA ASN A 532 16.86 -3.40 2.95
C ASN A 532 16.91 -3.40 1.42
N GLU A 533 15.75 -3.27 0.77
CA GLU A 533 15.63 -3.19 -0.69
C GLU A 533 16.18 -1.88 -1.27
N LYS A 534 16.58 -0.91 -0.42
CA LYS A 534 17.17 0.35 -0.87
C LYS A 534 18.67 0.45 -0.56
N ILE A 535 19.26 -0.49 0.18
CA ILE A 535 20.68 -0.43 0.60
C ILE A 535 21.62 -0.34 -0.59
N ALA A 536 22.43 0.72 -0.66
CA ALA A 536 23.43 0.89 -1.70
C ALA A 536 24.36 -0.32 -1.85
N ASN A 537 24.62 -0.71 -3.10
CA ASN A 537 25.37 -1.92 -3.48
C ASN A 537 24.63 -3.23 -3.17
N MET A 538 23.31 -3.22 -3.01
CA MET A 538 22.51 -4.43 -3.02
C MET A 538 21.64 -4.48 -4.28
N ILE A 539 21.03 -5.63 -4.52
CA ILE A 539 19.96 -5.79 -5.52
C ILE A 539 18.79 -6.47 -4.85
N HIS A 540 17.63 -6.37 -5.47
CA HIS A 540 16.52 -7.26 -5.15
C HIS A 540 15.83 -7.74 -6.42
N ILE A 541 15.13 -8.86 -6.29
CA ILE A 541 14.37 -9.50 -7.35
C ILE A 541 12.98 -9.79 -6.81
N ALA A 542 11.95 -9.36 -7.52
CA ALA A 542 10.57 -9.62 -7.15
C ALA A 542 9.97 -10.77 -7.96
N LEU A 543 9.22 -11.63 -7.27
CA LEU A 543 8.42 -12.68 -7.90
C LEU A 543 6.96 -12.23 -8.05
N GLY A 544 6.33 -12.62 -9.15
CA GLY A 544 4.93 -12.33 -9.45
C GLY A 544 4.75 -11.16 -10.42
N SER A 545 3.89 -10.21 -10.05
CA SER A 545 3.49 -9.06 -10.85
C SER A 545 4.68 -8.14 -11.12
N GLY A 546 4.81 -7.68 -12.36
CA GLY A 546 5.74 -6.63 -12.74
C GLY A 546 5.12 -5.23 -12.77
N PHE A 547 5.97 -4.24 -12.97
CA PHE A 547 5.68 -2.80 -13.04
C PHE A 547 5.50 -2.30 -14.48
N GLU A 548 4.95 -3.15 -15.36
CA GLU A 548 4.49 -2.80 -16.71
C GLU A 548 3.09 -3.41 -16.98
N PRO A 549 2.22 -2.75 -17.78
CA PRO A 549 0.85 -3.20 -18.04
C PRO A 549 0.72 -4.66 -18.49
N ASP A 550 1.64 -5.16 -19.31
CA ASP A 550 1.62 -6.54 -19.84
C ASP A 550 2.22 -7.58 -18.87
N ARG A 551 2.52 -7.16 -17.64
CA ARG A 551 3.19 -7.97 -16.60
C ARG A 551 2.41 -8.03 -15.28
N ALA A 552 1.17 -7.56 -15.26
CA ALA A 552 0.31 -7.57 -14.08
C ALA A 552 -0.06 -8.99 -13.59
N SER A 553 -0.15 -9.16 -12.26
CA SER A 553 -0.63 -10.36 -11.54
C SER A 553 -1.20 -9.97 -10.15
N GLU A 554 -1.39 -10.93 -9.23
CA GLU A 554 -2.03 -10.73 -7.92
C GLU A 554 -1.08 -10.73 -6.71
N TYR A 555 0.22 -11.00 -6.90
CA TYR A 555 1.20 -10.86 -5.82
C TYR A 555 2.50 -10.28 -6.36
N HIS A 556 3.24 -9.65 -5.46
CA HIS A 556 4.60 -9.15 -5.67
C HIS A 556 5.36 -9.43 -4.37
N THR A 557 6.54 -10.02 -4.47
CA THR A 557 7.35 -10.44 -3.33
C THR A 557 8.82 -10.24 -3.64
N ASP A 558 9.41 -9.24 -3.00
CA ASP A 558 10.82 -8.87 -3.12
C ASP A 558 11.71 -9.76 -2.28
N ILE A 559 12.87 -10.09 -2.84
CA ILE A 559 13.92 -10.86 -2.20
C ILE A 559 15.23 -10.09 -2.35
N VAL A 560 15.80 -9.66 -1.23
CA VAL A 560 17.01 -8.84 -1.21
C VAL A 560 18.27 -9.72 -1.20
N ILE A 561 19.26 -9.31 -1.99
CA ILE A 561 20.51 -10.03 -2.25
C ILE A 561 21.70 -9.11 -1.89
N ASN A 562 22.57 -9.61 -1.00
CA ASN A 562 23.75 -8.87 -0.56
C ASN A 562 24.91 -9.00 -1.56
N CYS A 563 25.08 -7.99 -2.43
CA CYS A 563 26.15 -8.03 -3.44
C CYS A 563 27.58 -8.07 -2.85
N PRO A 564 27.93 -7.27 -1.82
CA PRO A 564 29.23 -7.33 -1.16
C PRO A 564 29.58 -8.70 -0.58
N ARG A 565 28.59 -9.41 -0.02
CA ARG A 565 28.77 -10.76 0.55
C ARG A 565 29.03 -11.77 -0.56
N GLN A 566 28.19 -11.76 -1.60
CA GLN A 566 28.28 -12.70 -2.74
C GLN A 566 29.32 -12.32 -3.80
N LYS A 567 30.03 -11.19 -3.61
CA LYS A 567 31.00 -10.63 -4.57
C LYS A 567 30.44 -10.51 -5.98
N LEU A 568 29.20 -10.05 -6.10
CA LEU A 568 28.51 -9.99 -7.40
C LEU A 568 29.21 -9.05 -8.38
N ASP A 569 29.33 -9.49 -9.61
CA ASP A 569 29.60 -8.69 -10.79
C ASP A 569 28.27 -8.47 -11.54
N ILE A 570 27.93 -7.21 -11.81
CA ILE A 570 26.72 -6.80 -12.52
C ILE A 570 27.11 -5.86 -13.65
N TYR A 571 26.90 -6.33 -14.87
CA TYR A 571 27.16 -5.58 -16.09
C TYR A 571 26.12 -5.95 -17.14
N GLY A 572 25.78 -4.99 -17.99
CA GLY A 572 24.95 -5.25 -19.14
C GLY A 572 25.77 -5.40 -20.42
N ILE A 573 25.21 -6.09 -21.40
CA ILE A 573 25.79 -6.30 -22.73
C ILE A 573 24.93 -5.50 -23.71
N GLY A 574 25.54 -4.49 -24.34
CA GLY A 574 24.87 -3.65 -25.34
C GLY A 574 24.76 -4.33 -26.71
N ARG A 575 24.02 -3.69 -27.63
CA ARG A 575 23.92 -4.13 -29.04
C ARG A 575 25.28 -4.22 -29.74
N ASP A 576 26.20 -3.34 -29.34
CA ASP A 576 27.59 -3.33 -29.83
C ASP A 576 28.46 -4.40 -29.16
N LYS A 577 27.86 -5.30 -28.36
CA LYS A 577 28.48 -6.37 -27.57
C LYS A 577 29.47 -5.86 -26.53
N LYS A 578 29.46 -4.56 -26.19
CA LYS A 578 30.28 -4.03 -25.12
C LYS A 578 29.64 -4.27 -23.76
N GLU A 579 30.49 -4.45 -22.78
CA GLU A 579 30.10 -4.53 -21.38
C GLU A 579 29.93 -3.13 -20.79
N HIS A 580 28.80 -2.91 -20.14
CA HIS A 580 28.51 -1.71 -19.38
C HIS A 580 28.37 -2.08 -17.90
N TRP A 581 29.41 -1.77 -17.13
CA TRP A 581 29.53 -2.17 -15.74
C TRP A 581 28.74 -1.27 -14.80
N VAL A 582 28.08 -1.89 -13.80
CA VAL A 582 27.38 -1.18 -12.72
C VAL A 582 27.98 -1.54 -11.37
N ILE A 583 28.13 -2.84 -11.07
CA ILE A 583 28.75 -3.35 -9.84
C ILE A 583 29.87 -4.32 -10.21
N LYS A 584 31.02 -4.19 -9.54
CA LYS A 584 32.15 -5.13 -9.65
C LYS A 584 32.56 -5.61 -8.27
N LYS A 585 32.61 -6.92 -8.06
CA LYS A 585 32.93 -7.56 -6.78
C LYS A 585 32.14 -6.99 -5.59
N GLY A 586 30.85 -6.72 -5.83
CA GLY A 586 29.91 -6.22 -4.84
C GLY A 586 30.03 -4.73 -4.52
N LYS A 587 30.72 -3.93 -5.34
CA LYS A 587 30.80 -2.47 -5.20
C LYS A 587 30.41 -1.76 -6.49
N PHE A 588 29.73 -0.62 -6.37
CA PHE A 588 29.49 0.28 -7.49
C PHE A 588 30.80 0.71 -8.17
N VAL A 589 30.78 0.74 -9.49
CA VAL A 589 31.85 1.33 -10.32
C VAL A 589 31.35 2.51 -11.16
N VAL A 590 30.19 3.04 -10.77
CA VAL A 590 29.45 4.12 -11.44
C VAL A 590 29.23 5.28 -10.49
#